data_AF-A0A9D8LU62-F1
#
_entry.id   AF-A0A9D8LU62-F1
#
_cell.length_a   1.000
_cell.length_b   1.000
_cell.length_c   1.000
_cell.angle_alpha   90.00
_cell.angle_beta   90.00
_cell.angle_gamma   90.00
#
_symmetry.space_group_name_H-M   'P 1'
#
loop_
_entity.id
_entity.type
_entity.pdbx_description
1 polymer ?
#
loop_
_entity_poly.entity_id
_entity_poly.type
_entity_poly.pdbx_seq_one_letter_code
_entity_poly.pdbx_strand_id
1 'polypeptide(L)'
;MRRVWHYCFIGTAIIFLLQAIPYVGIFLMIVGAPFWSVILINLGFGLMAIEEWKDGSRWMVLIPMVWFGGYFAAAGISHWKVHSLNAAIHESNANKTIAFDRTKEDILIVPSPMDSFIGSPLTAQALVSGRGLDQAYQVTQPNGQIQEVSLRRSNCPSGVNVQNGIITSQPIDRDSGAGGRMMFAKGLCQYTSFTAPSRPSIRIRPKPPAKQQKVLVEIHAQDIEVEAPGGKALILKSGSAAPLSWFPTPILGCGLNSGAPSWDCFAFFKKESLYDPVVDLTPNGPDDVVAQALGLPKISIRERYPDAAWR
;
A
#
# COMPACT_ATOMS: atom_id res chain seq x y z
N MET A 1 -25.75 -37.49 -19.32
CA MET A 1 -26.12 -36.06 -19.18
C MET A 1 -24.86 -35.23 -19.21
N ARG A 2 -24.85 -34.07 -19.89
CA ARG A 2 -23.70 -33.16 -19.86
C ARG A 2 -23.61 -32.55 -18.46
N ARG A 3 -22.47 -32.73 -17.79
CA ARG A 3 -22.19 -32.19 -16.45
C ARG A 3 -22.04 -30.67 -16.52
N VAL A 4 -22.78 -29.91 -15.71
CA VAL A 4 -22.88 -28.45 -15.87
C VAL A 4 -21.56 -27.76 -15.56
N TRP A 5 -20.79 -28.31 -14.62
CA TRP A 5 -19.52 -27.75 -14.19
C TRP A 5 -18.48 -27.58 -15.32
N HIS A 6 -18.53 -28.41 -16.38
CA HIS A 6 -17.60 -28.27 -17.53
C HIS A 6 -17.76 -26.94 -18.23
N TYR A 7 -19.00 -26.42 -18.32
CA TYR A 7 -19.27 -25.16 -19.00
C TYR A 7 -18.62 -23.96 -18.30
N CYS A 8 -18.45 -24.03 -16.98
CA CYS A 8 -17.76 -22.99 -16.23
C CYS A 8 -16.27 -22.91 -16.62
N PHE A 9 -15.58 -24.05 -16.68
CA PHE A 9 -14.16 -24.11 -17.05
C PHE A 9 -13.94 -23.81 -18.53
N ILE A 10 -14.79 -24.36 -19.41
CA ILE A 10 -14.74 -24.06 -20.86
C ILE A 10 -15.02 -22.58 -21.10
N GLY A 11 -16.03 -22.01 -20.43
CA GLY A 11 -16.34 -20.58 -20.52
C GLY A 11 -15.16 -19.73 -20.08
N THR A 12 -14.50 -20.08 -18.97
CA THR A 12 -13.29 -19.39 -18.49
C THR A 12 -12.18 -19.42 -19.54
N ALA A 13 -11.91 -20.59 -20.14
CA ALA A 13 -10.90 -20.75 -21.16
C ALA A 13 -11.22 -19.92 -22.42
N ILE A 14 -12.47 -19.94 -22.89
CA ILE A 14 -12.93 -19.14 -24.04
C ILE A 14 -12.75 -17.65 -23.76
N ILE A 15 -13.22 -17.16 -22.60
CA ILE A 15 -13.10 -15.75 -22.23
C ILE A 15 -11.63 -15.33 -22.16
N PHE A 16 -10.76 -16.17 -21.59
CA PHE A 16 -9.32 -15.89 -21.53
C PHE A 16 -8.69 -15.82 -22.93
N LEU A 17 -9.01 -16.77 -23.82
CA LEU A 17 -8.52 -16.76 -25.20
C LEU A 17 -9.04 -15.55 -26.00
N LEU A 18 -10.30 -15.16 -25.80
CA LEU A 18 -10.86 -13.95 -26.41
C LEU A 18 -10.16 -12.68 -25.90
N GLN A 19 -9.78 -12.63 -24.62
CA GLN A 19 -9.00 -11.52 -24.07
C GLN A 19 -7.59 -11.43 -24.67
N ALA A 20 -7.02 -12.50 -25.22
CA ALA A 20 -5.71 -12.45 -25.87
C ALA A 20 -5.72 -11.63 -27.18
N ILE A 21 -6.90 -11.36 -27.76
CA ILE A 21 -7.05 -10.50 -28.94
C ILE A 21 -7.21 -9.05 -28.47
N PRO A 22 -6.29 -8.11 -28.75
CA PRO A 22 -6.28 -6.78 -28.13
C PRO A 22 -7.60 -6.00 -28.24
N TYR A 23 -8.19 -5.95 -29.44
CA TYR A 23 -9.45 -5.23 -29.64
C TYR A 23 -10.60 -5.80 -28.83
N VAL A 24 -10.75 -7.13 -28.78
CA VAL A 24 -11.78 -7.82 -28.00
C VAL A 24 -11.47 -7.70 -26.50
N GLY A 25 -10.21 -7.87 -26.14
CA GLY A 25 -9.70 -7.78 -24.78
C GLY A 25 -9.96 -6.43 -24.13
N ILE A 26 -9.85 -5.31 -24.85
CA ILE A 26 -10.20 -3.97 -24.32
C ILE A 26 -11.67 -3.90 -23.91
N PHE A 27 -12.60 -4.34 -24.77
CA PHE A 27 -14.03 -4.37 -24.42
C PHE A 27 -14.31 -5.31 -23.25
N LEU A 28 -13.65 -6.48 -23.24
CA LEU A 28 -13.77 -7.44 -22.15
C LEU A 28 -13.21 -6.89 -20.83
N MET A 29 -12.12 -6.13 -20.85
CA MET A 29 -11.56 -5.47 -19.67
C MET A 29 -12.52 -4.42 -19.11
N ILE A 30 -13.17 -3.63 -19.98
CA ILE A 30 -14.17 -2.62 -19.58
C ILE A 30 -15.35 -3.26 -18.83
N VAL A 31 -15.79 -4.46 -19.23
CA VAL A 31 -16.86 -5.19 -18.53
C VAL A 31 -16.36 -6.07 -17.38
N GLY A 32 -15.08 -5.96 -17.01
CA GLY A 32 -14.49 -6.68 -15.88
C GLY A 32 -14.31 -8.18 -16.12
N ALA A 33 -14.16 -8.63 -17.37
CA ALA A 33 -13.97 -10.03 -17.73
C ALA A 33 -12.83 -10.74 -16.98
N PRO A 34 -11.71 -10.09 -16.59
CA PRO A 34 -10.71 -10.75 -15.76
C PRO A 34 -11.27 -11.30 -14.43
N PHE A 35 -12.27 -10.64 -13.86
CA PHE A 35 -12.92 -11.07 -12.61
C PHE A 35 -13.96 -12.16 -12.82
N TRP A 36 -14.41 -12.43 -14.06
CA TRP A 36 -15.36 -13.51 -14.32
C TRP A 36 -14.75 -14.88 -14.02
N SER A 37 -13.42 -15.02 -14.17
CA SER A 37 -12.68 -16.22 -13.80
C SER A 37 -12.84 -16.58 -12.31
N VAL A 38 -12.95 -15.59 -11.41
CA VAL A 38 -13.23 -15.80 -9.98
C VAL A 38 -14.56 -16.52 -9.80
N ILE A 39 -15.61 -16.06 -10.49
CA ILE A 39 -16.94 -16.63 -10.39
C ILE A 39 -16.97 -18.01 -11.03
N LEU A 40 -16.53 -18.12 -12.28
CA LEU A 40 -16.65 -19.35 -13.07
C LEU A 40 -15.81 -20.49 -12.51
N ILE A 41 -14.56 -20.25 -12.08
CA ILE A 41 -13.71 -21.32 -11.52
C ILE A 41 -14.29 -21.84 -10.20
N ASN A 42 -14.63 -20.94 -9.26
CA ASN A 42 -15.17 -21.36 -7.97
C ASN A 42 -16.56 -22.00 -8.12
N LEU A 43 -17.42 -21.47 -8.99
CA LEU A 43 -18.72 -22.07 -9.30
C LEU A 43 -18.54 -23.44 -9.96
N GLY A 44 -17.60 -23.59 -10.89
CA GLY A 44 -17.28 -24.85 -11.55
C GLY A 44 -16.87 -25.92 -10.53
N PHE A 45 -15.98 -25.59 -9.60
CA PHE A 45 -15.59 -26.51 -8.52
C PHE A 45 -16.74 -26.83 -7.56
N GLY A 46 -17.57 -25.84 -7.20
CA GLY A 46 -18.75 -26.06 -6.37
C GLY A 46 -19.77 -26.99 -7.03
N LEU A 47 -20.09 -26.75 -8.30
CA LEU A 47 -20.98 -27.60 -9.10
C LEU A 47 -20.40 -29.01 -9.28
N MET A 48 -19.09 -29.12 -9.52
CA MET A 48 -18.41 -30.42 -9.60
C MET A 48 -18.58 -31.21 -8.30
N ALA A 49 -18.34 -30.59 -7.14
CA ALA A 49 -18.53 -31.25 -5.85
C ALA A 49 -19.99 -31.74 -5.66
N ILE A 50 -20.97 -30.91 -5.99
CA ILE A 50 -22.40 -31.23 -5.80
C ILE A 50 -22.85 -32.36 -6.74
N GLU A 51 -22.53 -32.27 -8.03
CA GLU A 51 -22.95 -33.26 -9.03
C GLU A 51 -22.27 -34.61 -8.83
N GLU A 52 -20.96 -34.61 -8.54
CA GLU A 52 -20.20 -35.85 -8.36
C GLU A 52 -20.48 -36.52 -7.00
N TRP A 53 -20.91 -35.76 -5.99
CA TRP A 53 -21.37 -36.32 -4.72
C TRP A 53 -22.70 -37.08 -4.84
N LYS A 54 -23.63 -36.57 -5.64
CA LYS A 54 -24.98 -37.16 -5.81
C LYS A 54 -24.96 -38.38 -6.74
N ASP A 55 -24.49 -38.18 -7.97
CA ASP A 55 -24.73 -39.11 -9.08
C ASP A 55 -23.44 -39.42 -9.86
N GLY A 56 -22.27 -39.25 -9.24
CA GLY A 56 -20.99 -39.32 -9.94
C GLY A 56 -19.88 -40.05 -9.21
N SER A 57 -18.67 -39.84 -9.71
CA SER A 57 -17.49 -40.49 -9.15
C SER A 57 -17.04 -39.72 -7.91
N ARG A 58 -17.18 -40.33 -6.73
CA ARG A 58 -16.77 -39.74 -5.45
C ARG A 58 -15.30 -39.30 -5.44
N TRP A 59 -14.45 -39.92 -6.26
CA TRP A 59 -13.05 -39.52 -6.42
C TRP A 59 -12.89 -38.13 -7.05
N MET A 60 -13.82 -37.70 -7.92
CA MET A 60 -13.76 -36.37 -8.53
C MET A 60 -14.00 -35.25 -7.50
N VAL A 61 -14.62 -35.53 -6.36
CA VAL A 61 -14.76 -34.58 -5.23
C VAL A 61 -13.41 -34.24 -4.61
N LEU A 62 -12.38 -35.07 -4.79
CA LEU A 62 -11.03 -34.74 -4.33
C LEU A 62 -10.46 -33.51 -5.05
N ILE A 63 -10.86 -33.25 -6.31
CA ILE A 63 -10.35 -32.11 -7.07
C ILE A 63 -10.75 -30.78 -6.41
N PRO A 64 -12.03 -30.46 -6.15
CA PRO A 64 -12.41 -29.25 -5.44
C PRO A 64 -11.86 -29.24 -4.00
N MET A 65 -11.76 -30.39 -3.32
CA MET A 65 -11.13 -30.45 -1.99
C MET A 65 -9.66 -30.02 -2.02
N VAL A 66 -8.88 -30.49 -3.01
CA VAL A 66 -7.47 -30.09 -3.18
C VAL A 66 -7.38 -28.61 -3.58
N TRP A 67 -8.28 -28.12 -4.43
CA TRP A 67 -8.34 -26.71 -4.82
C TRP A 67 -8.57 -25.80 -3.61
N PHE A 68 -9.68 -25.99 -2.89
CA PHE A 68 -10.03 -25.15 -1.74
C PHE A 68 -9.10 -25.40 -0.56
N GLY A 69 -8.84 -26.67 -0.21
CA GLY A 69 -7.97 -27.03 0.91
C GLY A 69 -6.52 -26.60 0.70
N GLY A 70 -5.97 -26.80 -0.50
CA GLY A 70 -4.64 -26.33 -0.87
C GLY A 70 -4.55 -24.80 -0.86
N TYR A 71 -5.58 -24.10 -1.36
CA TYR A 71 -5.63 -22.65 -1.30
C TYR A 71 -5.70 -22.13 0.14
N PHE A 72 -6.60 -22.65 0.98
CA PHE A 72 -6.70 -22.24 2.38
C PHE A 72 -5.42 -22.51 3.17
N ALA A 73 -4.75 -23.64 2.92
CA ALA A 73 -3.43 -23.90 3.50
C ALA A 73 -2.39 -22.86 3.05
N ALA A 74 -2.34 -22.54 1.76
CA ALA A 74 -1.47 -21.50 1.22
C ALA A 74 -1.78 -20.11 1.82
N ALA A 75 -3.06 -19.76 1.93
CA ALA A 75 -3.51 -18.52 2.56
C ALA A 75 -3.11 -18.48 4.04
N GLY A 76 -3.36 -19.53 4.82
CA GLY A 76 -2.95 -19.64 6.22
C GLY A 76 -1.44 -19.48 6.42
N ILE A 77 -0.63 -20.16 5.60
CA ILE A 77 0.84 -20.00 5.60
C ILE A 77 1.21 -18.55 5.24
N SER A 78 0.51 -17.93 4.28
CA SER A 78 0.80 -16.56 3.88
C SER A 78 0.58 -15.57 5.01
N HIS A 79 -0.56 -15.65 5.68
CA HIS A 79 -0.92 -14.81 6.83
C HIS A 79 0.02 -15.02 8.01
N TRP A 80 0.40 -16.28 8.31
CA TRP A 80 1.38 -16.57 9.35
C TRP A 80 2.74 -15.92 9.07
N LYS A 81 3.23 -15.96 7.81
CA LYS A 81 4.47 -15.29 7.42
C LYS A 81 4.40 -13.77 7.61
N VAL A 82 3.26 -13.13 7.29
CA VAL A 82 3.05 -11.70 7.53
C VAL A 82 3.10 -11.38 9.02
N HIS A 83 2.43 -12.20 9.85
CA HIS A 83 2.44 -12.02 11.30
C HIS A 83 3.86 -12.15 11.89
N SER A 84 4.62 -13.17 11.44
CA SER A 84 6.01 -13.36 11.84
C SER A 84 6.92 -12.20 11.41
N LEU A 85 6.74 -11.68 10.19
CA LEU A 85 7.47 -10.49 9.72
C LEU A 85 7.17 -9.27 10.59
N ASN A 86 5.89 -9.02 10.91
CA ASN A 86 5.50 -7.89 11.73
C ASN A 86 6.12 -8.00 13.14
N ALA A 87 6.05 -9.18 13.77
CA ALA A 87 6.69 -9.43 15.06
C ALA A 87 8.21 -9.18 15.01
N ALA A 88 8.90 -9.67 13.96
CA ALA A 88 10.34 -9.47 13.79
C ALA A 88 10.73 -7.98 13.57
N ILE A 89 9.90 -7.21 12.86
CA ILE A 89 10.08 -5.76 12.69
C ILE A 89 9.91 -5.04 14.04
N HIS A 90 8.84 -5.35 14.77
CA HIS A 90 8.59 -4.78 16.10
C HIS A 90 9.73 -5.09 17.07
N GLU A 91 10.16 -6.35 17.15
CA GLU A 91 11.27 -6.77 18.01
C GLU A 91 12.58 -6.04 17.63
N SER A 92 12.90 -5.96 16.34
CA SER A 92 14.09 -5.26 15.84
C SER A 92 14.07 -3.75 16.15
N ASN A 93 12.90 -3.15 16.34
CA ASN A 93 12.75 -1.71 16.54
C ASN A 93 12.38 -1.33 17.99
N ALA A 94 12.05 -2.29 18.86
CA ALA A 94 11.47 -2.03 20.19
C ALA A 94 12.29 -1.07 21.07
N ASN A 95 13.62 -1.13 20.98
CA ASN A 95 14.54 -0.31 21.79
C ASN A 95 15.26 0.77 20.97
N LYS A 96 14.76 1.07 19.78
CA LYS A 96 15.40 1.98 18.83
C LYS A 96 14.71 3.33 18.84
N THR A 97 15.28 4.26 19.59
CA THR A 97 14.79 5.64 19.67
C THR A 97 15.92 6.62 19.35
N ILE A 98 15.57 7.71 18.67
CA ILE A 98 16.42 8.89 18.50
C ILE A 98 15.77 10.04 19.24
N ALA A 99 16.56 10.74 20.06
CA ALA A 99 16.11 11.99 20.66
C ALA A 99 15.86 13.00 19.53
N PHE A 100 14.64 13.52 19.47
CA PHE A 100 14.22 14.50 18.48
C PHE A 100 13.50 15.66 19.17
N ASP A 101 14.02 16.87 18.99
CA ASP A 101 13.39 18.10 19.50
C ASP A 101 12.75 18.88 18.34
N ARG A 102 11.42 18.81 18.23
CA ARG A 102 10.63 19.49 17.17
C ARG A 102 10.89 20.99 17.07
N THR A 103 11.34 21.61 18.15
CA THR A 103 11.61 23.06 18.21
C THR A 103 13.02 23.43 17.77
N LYS A 104 13.96 22.49 17.79
CA LYS A 104 15.37 22.72 17.46
C LYS A 104 15.85 22.00 16.22
N GLU A 105 15.14 20.98 15.76
CA GLU A 105 15.56 20.10 14.70
C GLU A 105 14.48 19.96 13.62
N ASP A 106 14.92 19.73 12.40
CA ASP A 106 14.06 19.44 11.24
C ASP A 106 14.15 17.96 10.85
N ILE A 107 13.17 17.48 10.09
CA ILE A 107 13.23 16.15 9.48
C ILE A 107 13.45 16.32 7.98
N LEU A 108 14.47 15.66 7.45
CA LEU A 108 14.80 15.65 6.03
C LEU A 108 14.75 14.21 5.49
N ILE A 109 13.76 13.93 4.66
CA ILE A 109 13.62 12.65 3.96
C ILE A 109 14.45 12.73 2.68
N VAL A 110 15.38 11.79 2.53
CA VAL A 110 16.29 11.71 1.38
C VAL A 110 16.00 10.40 0.65
N PRO A 111 15.04 10.38 -0.29
CA PRO A 111 14.78 9.19 -1.10
C PRO A 111 15.99 8.86 -1.98
N SER A 112 16.23 7.58 -2.22
CA SER A 112 17.26 7.10 -3.15
C SER A 112 16.67 7.01 -4.56
N PRO A 113 17.41 7.33 -5.65
CA PRO A 113 16.91 7.22 -7.02
C PRO A 113 16.42 5.83 -7.41
N MET A 114 16.97 4.80 -6.76
CA MET A 114 16.62 3.40 -7.00
C MET A 114 15.84 2.78 -5.84
N ASP A 115 15.81 3.42 -4.66
CA ASP A 115 15.15 2.90 -3.47
C ASP A 115 14.07 3.87 -3.01
N SER A 116 12.82 3.48 -3.29
CA SER A 116 11.64 4.08 -2.67
C SER A 116 11.33 3.37 -1.36
N PHE A 117 10.60 4.05 -0.47
CA PHE A 117 10.07 3.43 0.74
C PHE A 117 9.01 2.39 0.36
N ILE A 118 9.22 1.14 0.79
CA ILE A 118 8.33 0.04 0.42
C ILE A 118 7.13 -0.04 1.38
N GLY A 119 5.94 -0.27 0.81
CA GLY A 119 4.69 -0.46 1.55
C GLY A 119 3.86 0.81 1.61
N SER A 120 4.40 1.86 2.22
CA SER A 120 3.80 3.19 2.31
C SER A 120 4.85 4.26 2.01
N PRO A 121 4.53 5.29 1.21
CA PRO A 121 5.49 6.35 0.92
C PRO A 121 5.71 7.22 2.17
N LEU A 122 6.86 7.07 2.82
CA LEU A 122 7.33 8.05 3.81
C LEU A 122 7.64 9.36 3.08
N THR A 123 6.76 10.34 3.25
CA THR A 123 6.84 11.67 2.64
C THR A 123 6.78 12.75 3.71
N ALA A 124 7.30 13.93 3.39
CA ALA A 124 7.17 15.10 4.25
C ALA A 124 5.67 15.40 4.53
N GLN A 125 4.83 15.20 3.51
CA GLN A 125 3.38 15.31 3.62
C GLN A 125 2.77 14.35 4.64
N ALA A 126 3.13 13.06 4.59
CA ALA A 126 2.58 12.05 5.52
C ALA A 126 2.94 12.38 6.98
N LEU A 127 4.18 12.83 7.21
CA LEU A 127 4.65 13.26 8.52
C LEU A 127 3.92 14.51 9.02
N VAL A 128 3.79 15.53 8.16
CA VAL A 128 3.12 16.79 8.49
C VAL A 128 1.62 16.62 8.68
N SER A 129 0.96 15.72 7.96
CA SER A 129 -0.49 15.51 8.06
C SER A 129 -0.89 14.54 9.17
N GLY A 130 -0.10 13.50 9.45
CA GLY A 130 -0.48 12.41 10.36
C GLY A 130 0.34 12.25 11.63
N ARG A 131 1.51 12.91 11.77
CA ARG A 131 2.48 12.63 12.86
C ARG A 131 2.83 13.83 13.73
N GLY A 132 1.96 14.82 13.77
CA GLY A 132 2.10 15.92 14.71
C GLY A 132 3.25 16.89 14.43
N LEU A 133 3.70 16.97 13.18
CA LEU A 133 4.74 17.89 12.71
C LEU A 133 4.13 19.08 12.00
N ASP A 134 4.62 20.27 12.32
CA ASP A 134 4.22 21.50 11.62
C ASP A 134 5.05 21.72 10.35
N GLN A 135 6.24 21.11 10.26
CA GLN A 135 7.07 21.15 9.05
C GLN A 135 7.91 19.89 8.90
N ALA A 136 8.16 19.50 7.66
CA ALA A 136 9.10 18.46 7.27
C ALA A 136 9.65 18.75 5.87
N TYR A 137 10.80 18.18 5.56
CA TYR A 137 11.50 18.38 4.30
C TYR A 137 11.68 17.05 3.58
N GLN A 138 11.68 17.09 2.25
CA GLN A 138 12.02 15.95 1.41
C GLN A 138 12.84 16.38 0.20
N VAL A 139 13.84 15.58 -0.17
CA VAL A 139 14.58 15.78 -1.41
C VAL A 139 13.74 15.25 -2.57
N THR A 140 13.39 16.12 -3.53
CA THR A 140 12.69 15.74 -4.74
C THR A 140 13.65 15.18 -5.78
N GLN A 141 13.21 14.15 -6.50
CA GLN A 141 13.95 13.58 -7.61
C GLN A 141 13.33 14.01 -8.94
N PRO A 142 14.12 14.07 -10.02
CA PRO A 142 15.57 13.77 -10.10
C PRO A 142 16.47 14.95 -9.74
N ASN A 143 15.92 16.15 -9.54
CA ASN A 143 16.67 17.41 -9.47
C ASN A 143 17.41 17.64 -8.14
N GLY A 144 17.15 16.85 -7.10
CA GLY A 144 17.78 16.99 -5.79
C GLY A 144 17.35 18.25 -5.02
N GLN A 145 16.28 18.93 -5.45
CA GLN A 145 15.77 20.10 -4.74
C GLN A 145 15.14 19.68 -3.41
N ILE A 146 15.27 20.51 -2.38
CA ILE A 146 14.63 20.24 -1.09
C ILE A 146 13.26 20.91 -1.09
N GLN A 147 12.22 20.10 -0.99
CA GLN A 147 10.85 20.55 -0.81
C GLN A 147 10.51 20.59 0.68
N GLU A 148 10.12 21.76 1.17
CA GLU A 148 9.49 21.94 2.47
C GLU A 148 7.99 21.68 2.33
N VAL A 149 7.41 20.96 3.29
CA VAL A 149 5.98 20.93 3.53
C VAL A 149 5.75 21.48 4.93
N SER A 150 4.89 22.49 5.08
CA SER A 150 4.55 23.03 6.39
C SER A 150 3.07 23.37 6.54
N LEU A 151 2.56 23.28 7.77
CA LEU A 151 1.22 23.72 8.16
C LEU A 151 1.35 25.03 8.92
N ARG A 152 0.58 26.04 8.50
CA ARG A 152 0.56 27.34 9.18
C ARG A 152 -0.87 27.85 9.28
N ARG A 153 -1.20 28.52 10.39
CA ARG A 153 -2.49 29.19 10.57
C ARG A 153 -2.54 30.44 9.69
N SER A 154 -3.35 30.39 8.65
CA SER A 154 -3.54 31.50 7.72
C SER A 154 -4.81 31.31 6.89
N ASN A 155 -5.27 32.39 6.25
CA ASN A 155 -6.41 32.33 5.34
C ASN A 155 -5.96 31.78 3.98
N CYS A 156 -6.32 30.53 3.70
CA CYS A 156 -5.98 29.92 2.42
C CYS A 156 -6.94 30.37 1.33
N PRO A 157 -6.43 30.54 0.09
CA PRO A 157 -7.30 30.58 -1.06
C PRO A 157 -8.12 29.28 -1.14
N SER A 158 -9.32 29.38 -1.71
CA SER A 158 -10.09 28.20 -2.07
C SER A 158 -9.35 27.47 -3.20
N GLY A 159 -8.99 26.21 -2.96
CA GLY A 159 -8.24 25.37 -3.92
C GLY A 159 -6.72 25.48 -3.79
N VAL A 160 -6.02 25.18 -4.89
CA VAL A 160 -4.55 25.22 -4.97
C VAL A 160 -4.13 26.56 -5.58
N ASN A 161 -3.20 27.25 -4.92
CA ASN A 161 -2.63 28.50 -5.40
C ASN A 161 -1.11 28.37 -5.50
N VAL A 162 -0.52 28.88 -6.57
CA VAL A 162 0.93 28.89 -6.78
C VAL A 162 1.39 30.33 -6.93
N GLN A 163 2.20 30.82 -6.00
CA GLN A 163 2.78 32.16 -6.03
C GLN A 163 4.27 32.09 -5.68
N ASN A 164 5.13 32.67 -6.53
CA ASN A 164 6.58 32.71 -6.33
C ASN A 164 7.21 31.33 -6.04
N GLY A 165 6.71 30.28 -6.69
CA GLY A 165 7.18 28.90 -6.49
C GLY A 165 6.70 28.25 -5.18
N ILE A 166 5.82 28.91 -4.41
CA ILE A 166 5.18 28.37 -3.23
C ILE A 166 3.78 27.89 -3.62
N ILE A 167 3.52 26.61 -3.38
CA ILE A 167 2.19 26.01 -3.52
C ILE A 167 1.49 26.13 -2.17
N THR A 168 0.30 26.71 -2.16
CA THR A 168 -0.55 26.84 -0.98
C THR A 168 -1.86 26.11 -1.24
N SER A 169 -2.29 25.29 -0.29
CA SER A 169 -3.56 24.55 -0.37
C SER A 169 -4.20 24.40 1.00
N GLN A 170 -5.50 24.13 1.03
CA GLN A 170 -6.18 23.73 2.26
C GLN A 170 -5.79 22.27 2.58
N PRO A 171 -5.33 21.99 3.80
CA PRO A 171 -5.03 20.63 4.18
C PRO A 171 -6.33 19.83 4.26
N ILE A 172 -6.23 18.57 3.84
CA ILE A 172 -7.33 17.62 3.86
C ILE A 172 -7.10 16.70 5.06
N ASP A 173 -8.11 16.60 5.92
CA ASP A 173 -8.19 15.50 6.87
C ASP A 173 -9.15 14.45 6.30
N ARG A 174 -8.70 13.20 6.24
CA ARG A 174 -9.56 12.07 5.88
C ARG A 174 -10.09 11.50 7.18
N ASP A 175 -11.39 11.67 7.40
CA ASP A 175 -12.02 10.98 8.51
C ASP A 175 -11.81 9.47 8.36
N SER A 176 -11.37 8.80 9.42
CA SER A 176 -11.02 7.38 9.38
C SER A 176 -12.25 6.46 9.40
N GLY A 177 -13.46 7.02 9.47
CA GLY A 177 -14.72 6.27 9.41
C GLY A 177 -15.02 5.65 8.04
N ALA A 178 -15.92 4.66 8.02
CA ALA A 178 -16.32 3.83 6.87
C ALA A 178 -16.95 4.56 5.66
N GLY A 179 -16.93 5.90 5.64
CA GLY A 179 -17.36 6.74 4.53
C GLY A 179 -16.37 7.85 4.15
N GLY A 180 -15.18 7.89 4.76
CA GLY A 180 -14.02 8.72 4.39
C GLY A 180 -14.35 10.10 3.85
N ARG A 181 -15.15 10.91 4.55
CA ARG A 181 -15.41 12.28 4.10
C ARG A 181 -14.11 13.06 4.18
N MET A 182 -13.69 13.62 3.04
CA MET A 182 -12.59 14.56 2.99
C MET A 182 -13.09 15.88 3.56
N MET A 183 -12.51 16.32 4.67
CA MET A 183 -12.82 17.62 5.27
C MET A 183 -11.65 18.57 5.08
N PHE A 184 -11.95 19.80 4.68
CA PHE A 184 -10.96 20.86 4.50
C PHE A 184 -10.91 21.73 5.76
N ALA A 185 -9.70 21.97 6.27
CA ALA A 185 -9.50 22.87 7.41
C ALA A 185 -9.51 24.33 6.93
N LYS A 186 -10.52 25.11 7.33
CA LYS A 186 -10.53 26.56 7.10
C LYS A 186 -9.69 27.26 8.17
N GLY A 187 -8.86 28.21 7.74
CA GLY A 187 -7.95 28.96 8.62
C GLY A 187 -6.60 28.27 8.87
N LEU A 188 -6.34 27.16 8.19
CA LEU A 188 -5.08 26.44 8.21
C LEU A 188 -4.64 26.17 6.78
N CYS A 189 -3.41 26.51 6.44
CA CYS A 189 -2.86 26.26 5.11
C CYS A 189 -1.69 25.31 5.18
N GLN A 190 -1.64 24.46 4.17
CA GLN A 190 -0.46 23.72 3.83
C GLN A 190 0.34 24.48 2.77
N TYR A 191 1.58 24.78 3.12
CA TYR A 191 2.56 25.38 2.25
C TYR A 191 3.51 24.31 1.73
N THR A 192 3.87 24.42 0.47
CA THR A 192 4.89 23.60 -0.15
C THR A 192 5.81 24.49 -0.95
N SER A 193 7.06 24.59 -0.52
CA SER A 193 8.09 25.47 -1.09
C SER A 193 9.37 24.69 -1.35
N PHE A 194 10.31 25.27 -2.10
CA PHE A 194 11.63 24.69 -2.34
C PHE A 194 12.68 25.46 -1.55
N THR A 195 12.91 25.07 -0.30
CA THR A 195 13.80 25.76 0.63
C THR A 195 14.53 24.74 1.49
N ALA A 196 15.82 24.99 1.76
CA ALA A 196 16.63 24.12 2.61
C ALA A 196 16.21 24.27 4.10
N PRO A 197 16.41 23.22 4.93
CA PRO A 197 16.15 23.31 6.36
C PRO A 197 17.01 24.39 6.99
N SER A 198 16.42 25.22 7.85
CA SER A 198 17.13 26.29 8.56
C SER A 198 17.76 25.79 9.86
N ARG A 199 17.36 24.62 10.35
CA ARG A 199 17.85 23.99 11.58
C ARG A 199 18.62 22.71 11.28
N PRO A 200 19.41 22.19 12.23
CA PRO A 200 19.99 20.85 12.12
C PRO A 200 18.89 19.83 11.82
N SER A 201 19.15 18.89 10.91
CA SER A 201 18.12 17.95 10.43
C SER A 201 18.47 16.50 10.72
N ILE A 202 17.45 15.73 11.15
CA ILE A 202 17.47 14.28 11.14
C ILE A 202 17.27 13.82 9.70
N ARG A 203 18.22 13.07 9.16
CA ARG A 203 18.17 12.57 7.79
C ARG A 203 17.63 11.15 7.77
N ILE A 204 16.62 10.91 6.94
CA ILE A 204 16.01 9.58 6.79
C ILE A 204 16.24 9.09 5.37
N ARG A 205 16.86 7.92 5.23
CA ARG A 205 17.19 7.31 3.94
C ARG A 205 16.70 5.86 3.89
N PRO A 206 16.03 5.43 2.81
CA PRO A 206 15.83 4.02 2.57
C PRO A 206 17.16 3.37 2.19
N LYS A 207 17.45 2.18 2.71
CA LYS A 207 18.48 1.29 2.16
C LYS A 207 17.86 0.42 1.06
N PRO A 208 18.69 -0.18 0.19
CA PRO A 208 18.20 -1.13 -0.79
C PRO A 208 17.41 -2.26 -0.12
N PRO A 209 16.29 -2.69 -0.74
CA PRO A 209 15.48 -3.75 -0.17
C PRO A 209 16.29 -5.04 -0.01
N ALA A 210 16.05 -5.74 1.10
CA ALA A 210 16.51 -7.10 1.25
C ALA A 210 15.84 -8.00 0.19
N LYS A 211 16.49 -9.12 -0.15
CA LYS A 211 16.01 -10.05 -1.19
C LYS A 211 14.51 -10.32 -1.07
N GLN A 212 13.80 -10.10 -2.17
CA GLN A 212 12.37 -10.37 -2.28
C GLN A 212 12.11 -11.87 -2.23
N GLN A 213 11.33 -12.33 -1.25
CA GLN A 213 10.76 -13.67 -1.29
C GLN A 213 9.46 -13.60 -2.10
N LYS A 214 9.36 -14.40 -3.18
CA LYS A 214 8.17 -14.44 -4.07
C LYS A 214 7.32 -15.69 -3.89
N VAL A 215 7.80 -16.68 -3.13
CA VAL A 215 7.12 -17.98 -3.00
C VAL A 215 5.97 -17.85 -2.00
N LEU A 216 4.73 -17.94 -2.52
CA LEU A 216 3.42 -17.85 -1.83
C LEU A 216 3.05 -16.45 -1.30
N VAL A 217 4.01 -15.71 -0.75
CA VAL A 217 3.84 -14.33 -0.28
C VAL A 217 4.89 -13.49 -0.95
N GLU A 218 4.48 -12.31 -1.36
CA GLU A 218 5.43 -11.27 -1.76
C GLU A 218 5.77 -10.46 -0.52
N ILE A 219 6.98 -10.70 -0.02
CA ILE A 219 7.51 -10.00 1.15
C ILE A 219 8.64 -9.11 0.68
N HIS A 220 8.55 -7.84 1.07
CA HIS A 220 9.57 -6.83 0.89
C HIS A 220 9.98 -6.34 2.27
N ALA A 221 11.23 -6.55 2.65
CA ALA A 221 11.80 -5.97 3.87
C ALA A 221 12.83 -4.91 3.48
N GLN A 222 12.84 -3.80 4.21
CA GLN A 222 13.71 -2.68 3.92
C GLN A 222 14.28 -2.13 5.22
N ASP A 223 15.59 -1.85 5.20
CA ASP A 223 16.22 -1.10 6.28
C ASP A 223 16.06 0.40 5.98
N ILE A 224 15.74 1.19 7.01
CA ILE A 224 15.66 2.65 6.96
C ILE A 224 16.76 3.19 7.86
N GLU A 225 17.66 3.99 7.31
CA GLU A 225 18.68 4.70 8.06
C GLU A 225 18.15 6.04 8.54
N VAL A 226 18.24 6.29 9.84
CA VAL A 226 17.89 7.55 10.48
C VAL A 226 19.16 8.12 11.12
N GLU A 227 19.66 9.21 10.58
CA GLU A 227 20.91 9.86 10.98
C GLU A 227 20.60 11.15 11.73
N ALA A 228 20.96 11.21 13.02
CA ALA A 228 20.81 12.42 13.83
C ALA A 228 21.86 13.49 13.43
N PRO A 229 21.64 14.78 13.73
CA PRO A 229 22.58 15.85 13.36
C PRO A 229 24.02 15.66 13.86
N GLY A 230 24.24 14.89 14.93
CA GLY A 230 25.55 14.53 15.45
C GLY A 230 26.24 13.34 14.77
N GLY A 231 25.71 12.83 13.65
CA GLY A 231 26.27 11.71 12.88
C GLY A 231 25.95 10.32 13.44
N LYS A 232 25.22 10.22 14.56
CA LYS A 232 24.74 8.92 15.05
C LYS A 232 23.64 8.41 14.13
N ALA A 233 23.91 7.31 13.43
CA ALA A 233 22.95 6.61 12.60
C ALA A 233 22.26 5.47 13.38
N LEU A 234 20.96 5.31 13.15
CA LEU A 234 20.13 4.21 13.63
C LEU A 234 19.53 3.51 12.43
N ILE A 235 19.55 2.17 12.44
CA ILE A 235 18.92 1.36 11.40
C ILE A 235 17.60 0.83 11.93
N LEU A 236 16.50 1.27 11.33
CA LEU A 236 15.17 0.77 11.57
C LEU A 236 14.82 -0.26 10.50
N LYS A 237 13.98 -1.25 10.84
CA LYS A 237 13.41 -2.18 9.86
C LYS A 237 11.99 -1.79 9.53
N SER A 238 11.64 -1.79 8.26
CA SER A 238 10.26 -1.75 7.79
C SER A 238 10.03 -2.86 6.77
N GLY A 239 8.78 -3.02 6.35
CA GLY A 239 8.49 -3.94 5.28
C GLY A 239 7.04 -3.87 4.84
N SER A 240 6.77 -4.55 3.76
CA SER A 240 5.42 -4.75 3.25
C SER A 240 5.25 -6.20 2.83
N ALA A 241 4.05 -6.72 3.01
CA ALA A 241 3.70 -8.04 2.56
C ALA A 241 2.26 -8.07 2.05
N ALA A 242 2.02 -8.79 0.97
CA ALA A 242 0.69 -8.98 0.41
C ALA A 242 0.33 -10.47 0.53
N PRO A 243 -0.37 -10.89 1.61
CA PRO A 243 -0.79 -12.28 1.77
C PRO A 243 -1.89 -12.62 0.75
N LEU A 244 -2.17 -13.91 0.57
CA LEU A 244 -3.31 -14.33 -0.25
C LEU A 244 -4.61 -13.95 0.47
N SER A 245 -5.62 -13.58 -0.31
CA SER A 245 -7.00 -13.44 0.19
C SER A 245 -7.46 -14.72 0.87
N TRP A 246 -8.32 -14.63 1.88
CA TRP A 246 -8.94 -15.81 2.48
C TRP A 246 -9.85 -16.57 1.51
N PHE A 247 -10.46 -15.87 0.55
CA PHE A 247 -11.27 -16.50 -0.49
C PHE A 247 -10.49 -16.68 -1.80
N PRO A 248 -10.49 -17.88 -2.42
CA PRO A 248 -9.81 -18.14 -3.69
C PRO A 248 -10.29 -17.21 -4.78
N THR A 249 -9.42 -16.28 -5.16
CA THR A 249 -9.71 -15.25 -6.16
C THR A 249 -8.72 -15.37 -7.31
N PRO A 250 -8.82 -16.44 -8.13
CA PRO A 250 -8.01 -16.54 -9.33
C PRO A 250 -8.45 -15.44 -10.30
N ILE A 251 -7.53 -14.55 -10.66
CA ILE A 251 -7.75 -13.52 -11.66
C ILE A 251 -6.93 -13.91 -12.88
N LEU A 252 -7.64 -14.15 -13.99
CA LEU A 252 -7.07 -14.50 -15.28
C LEU A 252 -7.50 -13.44 -16.29
N GLY A 253 -6.55 -12.82 -16.98
CA GLY A 253 -6.91 -11.89 -18.04
C GLY A 253 -5.72 -11.38 -18.83
N CYS A 254 -5.98 -10.47 -19.75
CA CYS A 254 -4.96 -9.76 -20.50
C CYS A 254 -5.26 -8.26 -20.47
N GLY A 255 -4.20 -7.45 -20.52
CA GLY A 255 -4.34 -5.99 -20.44
C GLY A 255 -3.15 -5.27 -21.04
N LEU A 256 -3.31 -3.95 -21.18
CA LEU A 256 -2.23 -3.08 -21.63
C LEU A 256 -1.19 -2.95 -20.52
N ASN A 257 0.05 -3.36 -20.81
CA ASN A 257 1.15 -3.11 -19.90
C ASN A 257 1.56 -1.63 -19.98
N SER A 258 1.79 -0.98 -18.84
CA SER A 258 2.21 0.43 -18.81
C SER A 258 3.71 0.62 -19.00
N GLY A 259 4.52 -0.42 -18.79
CA GLY A 259 5.99 -0.37 -18.92
C GLY A 259 6.50 -0.54 -20.34
N ALA A 260 5.72 -1.19 -21.20
CA ALA A 260 5.93 -1.31 -22.64
C ALA A 260 4.56 -1.37 -23.31
N PRO A 261 4.36 -0.79 -24.51
CA PRO A 261 3.08 -0.84 -25.23
C PRO A 261 2.82 -2.24 -25.79
N SER A 262 2.65 -3.22 -24.90
CA SER A 262 2.37 -4.63 -25.16
C SER A 262 1.06 -5.05 -24.52
N TRP A 263 0.41 -6.00 -25.19
CA TRP A 263 -0.77 -6.69 -24.66
C TRP A 263 -0.30 -7.96 -23.95
N ASP A 264 -0.29 -7.93 -22.62
CA ASP A 264 0.26 -9.02 -21.81
C ASP A 264 -0.85 -9.71 -21.02
N CYS A 265 -0.77 -11.04 -20.95
CA CYS A 265 -1.69 -11.87 -20.19
C CYS A 265 -1.11 -12.23 -18.83
N PHE A 266 -1.98 -12.35 -17.83
CA PHE A 266 -1.63 -12.64 -16.45
C PHE A 266 -2.58 -13.66 -15.85
N ALA A 267 -2.03 -14.43 -14.92
CA ALA A 267 -2.75 -15.39 -14.11
C ALA A 267 -2.18 -15.36 -12.69
N PHE A 268 -2.95 -14.84 -11.74
CA PHE A 268 -2.53 -14.76 -10.35
C PHE A 268 -3.72 -14.87 -9.40
N PHE A 269 -3.44 -15.18 -8.14
CA PHE A 269 -4.44 -15.06 -7.09
C PHE A 269 -4.43 -13.65 -6.52
N LYS A 270 -5.61 -13.05 -6.31
CA LYS A 270 -5.72 -11.78 -5.61
C LYS A 270 -5.05 -11.90 -4.24
N LYS A 271 -4.12 -10.99 -3.99
CA LYS A 271 -3.53 -10.77 -2.68
C LYS A 271 -4.31 -9.67 -1.96
N GLU A 272 -4.32 -9.71 -0.64
CA GLU A 272 -4.87 -8.62 0.15
C GLU A 272 -4.02 -7.37 -0.07
N SER A 273 -4.69 -6.24 -0.29
CA SER A 273 -4.00 -4.96 -0.45
C SER A 273 -3.52 -4.50 0.91
N LEU A 274 -2.30 -3.97 0.97
CA LEU A 274 -1.76 -3.26 2.14
C LEU A 274 -2.64 -2.06 2.56
N TYR A 275 -3.53 -1.59 1.69
CA TYR A 275 -4.41 -0.45 1.96
C TYR A 275 -5.84 -0.86 2.33
N ASP A 276 -6.12 -2.16 2.52
CA ASP A 276 -7.45 -2.60 2.94
C ASP A 276 -7.61 -2.39 4.46
N PRO A 277 -8.43 -1.42 4.91
CA PRO A 277 -8.51 -1.03 6.34
C PRO A 277 -9.07 -2.13 7.25
N VAL A 278 -9.54 -3.24 6.68
CA VAL A 278 -10.19 -4.34 7.40
C VAL A 278 -9.17 -5.23 8.12
N VAL A 279 -7.89 -5.18 7.76
CA VAL A 279 -6.88 -6.04 8.38
C VAL A 279 -5.64 -5.23 8.75
N ASP A 280 -5.35 -5.16 10.05
CA ASP A 280 -4.14 -4.61 10.67
C ASP A 280 -2.91 -5.51 10.37
N LEU A 281 -2.77 -5.89 9.10
CA LEU A 281 -1.75 -6.77 8.56
C LEU A 281 -0.63 -6.00 7.88
N THR A 282 -0.74 -4.68 7.76
CA THR A 282 0.41 -3.87 7.37
C THR A 282 1.44 -3.96 8.48
N PRO A 283 2.63 -4.53 8.23
CA PRO A 283 3.77 -4.23 9.08
C PRO A 283 3.87 -2.70 9.12
N ASN A 284 4.13 -2.13 10.30
CA ASN A 284 4.19 -0.67 10.47
C ASN A 284 4.89 -0.03 9.27
N GLY A 285 4.16 0.83 8.55
CA GLY A 285 4.68 1.49 7.37
C GLY A 285 5.98 2.23 7.71
N PRO A 286 6.82 2.53 6.70
CA PRO A 286 8.01 3.35 6.89
C PRO A 286 7.76 4.62 7.73
N ASP A 287 6.58 5.24 7.60
CA ASP A 287 6.17 6.39 8.41
C ASP A 287 5.85 6.06 9.86
N ASP A 288 5.14 4.97 10.16
CA ASP A 288 4.89 4.51 11.54
C ASP A 288 6.19 4.16 12.27
N VAL A 289 7.08 3.41 11.61
CA VAL A 289 8.36 2.98 12.19
C VAL A 289 9.25 4.17 12.51
N VAL A 290 9.38 5.11 11.57
CA VAL A 290 10.18 6.33 11.78
C VAL A 290 9.53 7.23 12.83
N ALA A 291 8.21 7.40 12.80
CA ALA A 291 7.49 8.18 13.79
C ALA A 291 7.68 7.63 15.21
N GLN A 292 7.57 6.31 15.38
CA GLN A 292 7.80 5.65 16.66
C GLN A 292 9.22 5.88 17.18
N ALA A 293 10.23 5.72 16.32
CA ALA A 293 11.63 5.94 16.68
C ALA A 293 11.93 7.39 17.08
N LEU A 294 11.19 8.36 16.53
CA LEU A 294 11.31 9.78 16.81
C LEU A 294 10.37 10.28 17.94
N GLY A 295 9.56 9.40 18.54
CA GLY A 295 8.58 9.81 19.55
C GLY A 295 7.47 10.71 19.01
N LEU A 296 7.08 10.53 17.74
CA LEU A 296 6.01 11.26 17.09
C LEU A 296 4.66 10.54 17.28
N PRO A 297 3.66 11.16 17.93
CA PRO A 297 2.36 10.57 18.09
C PRO A 297 1.63 10.56 16.75
N LYS A 298 0.79 9.54 16.54
CA LYS A 298 -0.21 9.55 15.47
C LYS A 298 -1.33 10.52 15.89
N ILE A 299 -1.36 11.69 15.26
CA ILE A 299 -2.33 12.74 15.58
C ILE A 299 -2.78 13.41 14.28
N SER A 300 -4.09 13.45 14.06
CA SER A 300 -4.66 14.02 12.84
C SER A 300 -4.49 15.54 12.80
N ILE A 301 -4.73 16.16 11.65
CA ILE A 301 -4.74 17.62 11.55
C ILE A 301 -5.88 18.18 12.40
N ARG A 302 -7.05 17.54 12.40
CA ARG A 302 -8.20 17.92 13.23
C ARG A 302 -7.94 17.86 14.73
N GLU A 303 -7.24 16.83 15.20
CA GLU A 303 -6.90 16.73 16.62
C GLU A 303 -5.89 17.80 17.05
N ARG A 304 -4.96 18.18 16.16
CA ARG A 304 -4.01 19.27 16.42
C ARG A 304 -4.61 20.67 16.35
N TYR A 305 -5.58 20.85 15.46
CA TYR A 305 -6.21 22.13 15.18
C TYR A 305 -7.73 22.01 15.38
N PRO A 306 -8.20 21.74 16.62
CA PRO A 306 -9.61 21.49 16.91
C PRO A 306 -10.48 22.72 16.70
N ASP A 307 -9.89 23.92 16.70
CA ASP A 307 -10.53 25.20 16.48
C ASP A 307 -10.59 25.62 15.00
N ALA A 308 -9.93 24.88 14.10
CA ALA A 308 -10.10 25.09 12.66
C ALA A 308 -11.55 24.75 12.26
N ALA A 309 -12.13 25.53 11.34
CA ALA A 309 -13.48 25.24 10.86
C ALA A 309 -13.43 24.19 9.74
N TRP A 310 -14.00 23.02 9.97
CA TRP A 310 -13.99 21.88 9.04
C TRP A 310 -15.20 21.90 8.12
N ARG A 311 -14.99 21.73 6.81
CA ARG A 311 -16.05 21.69 5.79
C ARG A 311 -15.89 20.51 4.86
#